data_AF-A0A8K0K0D9-F1
#
_entry.id   AF-A0A8K0K0D9-F1
#
_cell.length_a   1.000
_cell.length_b   1.000
_cell.length_c   1.000
_cell.angle_alpha   90.00
_cell.angle_beta   90.00
_cell.angle_gamma   90.00
#
_symmetry.space_group_name_H-M   'P 1'
#
loop_
_entity.id
_entity.type
_entity.pdbx_description
1 polymer ?
#
loop_
_entity_poly.entity_id
_entity_poly.type
_entity_poly.pdbx_seq_one_letter_code
_entity_poly.pdbx_strand_id
1 'polypeptide(L)'
;MLETYQMIVGQDENSLKYIFMVEGSVMTREPLDRESKSVYAMWAEATDGGDPPRGARVPLRVIVTDINDNSPLFAEPDEDVVGVREQQPPGTEVTRVRAADADEGNNASITYSILKENASIKDYARSKIKNR
;
A
#
# COMPACT_ATOMS: atom_id res chain seq x y z
N MET A 1 23.01 5.56 39.50
CA MET A 1 22.78 5.71 38.05
C MET A 1 21.30 5.99 37.91
N LEU A 2 20.88 7.17 37.43
CA LEU A 2 19.46 7.50 37.31
C LEU A 2 18.91 6.69 36.13
N GLU A 3 17.97 5.79 36.38
CA GLU A 3 17.31 5.03 35.31
C GLU A 3 16.48 6.00 34.46
N THR A 4 16.64 5.94 33.15
CA THR A 4 15.78 6.69 32.20
C THR A 4 14.80 5.71 31.60
N TYR A 5 13.51 5.97 31.76
CA TYR A 5 12.46 5.17 31.14
C TYR A 5 12.09 5.81 29.79
N GLN A 6 11.95 4.98 28.76
CA GLN A 6 11.54 5.41 27.42
C GLN A 6 10.34 4.58 26.98
N MET A 7 9.30 5.23 26.48
CA MET A 7 8.12 4.54 25.98
C MET A 7 7.46 5.29 24.83
N ILE A 8 6.72 4.54 24.02
CA ILE A 8 5.80 5.11 23.05
C ILE A 8 4.42 5.20 23.69
N VAL A 9 3.79 6.35 23.55
CA VAL A 9 2.40 6.59 23.92
C VAL A 9 1.62 6.82 22.63
N GLY A 10 0.69 5.91 22.32
CA GLY A 10 -0.14 6.00 21.12
C GLY A 10 -1.09 7.18 21.19
N GLN A 11 -1.32 7.86 20.07
CA GLN A 11 -2.48 8.75 19.94
C GLN A 11 -3.76 7.96 19.63
N ASP A 12 -3.62 6.77 19.03
CA ASP A 12 -4.71 5.82 18.75
C ASP A 12 -4.34 4.41 19.25
N GLU A 13 -5.35 3.62 19.64
CA GLU A 13 -5.15 2.26 20.17
C GLU A 13 -4.44 1.33 19.18
N ASN A 14 -4.61 1.55 17.86
CA ASN A 14 -3.98 0.72 16.83
C ASN A 14 -2.48 0.99 16.71
N SER A 15 -1.98 2.18 17.03
CA SER A 15 -0.55 2.49 16.87
C SER A 15 0.35 1.66 17.80
N LEU A 16 -0.07 1.44 19.05
CA LEU A 16 0.69 0.64 20.02
C LEU A 16 0.62 -0.87 19.77
N LYS A 17 -0.40 -1.32 19.02
CA LYS A 17 -0.52 -2.73 18.62
C LYS A 17 0.60 -3.15 17.67
N TYR A 18 1.05 -2.27 16.78
CA TYR A 18 2.01 -2.60 15.74
C TYR A 18 3.42 -2.06 16.01
N ILE A 19 3.53 -0.93 16.68
CA ILE A 19 4.80 -0.22 16.87
C ILE A 19 5.13 -0.14 18.35
N PHE A 20 6.37 -0.47 18.68
CA PHE A 20 6.87 -0.45 20.05
C PHE A 20 8.32 0.07 20.10
N MET A 21 8.77 0.38 21.31
CA MET A 21 10.13 0.85 21.56
C MET A 21 10.83 -0.06 22.54
N VAL A 22 12.08 -0.41 22.23
CA VAL A 22 12.99 -1.15 23.11
C VAL A 22 14.34 -0.46 23.06
N GLU A 23 14.87 -0.08 24.22
CA GLU A 23 16.19 0.54 24.36
C GLU A 23 16.40 1.74 23.41
N GLY A 24 15.37 2.57 23.25
CA GLY A 24 15.39 3.75 22.38
C GLY A 24 15.22 3.48 20.88
N SER A 25 15.14 2.21 20.47
CA SER A 25 14.90 1.82 19.08
C SER A 25 13.41 1.61 18.83
N VAL A 26 12.89 2.19 17.74
CA VAL A 26 11.50 1.98 17.29
C VAL A 26 11.46 0.75 16.39
N MET A 27 10.56 -0.19 16.70
CA MET A 27 10.45 -1.48 16.00
C MET A 27 8.98 -1.80 15.70
N THR A 28 8.77 -2.67 14.71
CA THR A 28 7.44 -3.20 14.36
C THR A 28 7.28 -4.61 14.91
N ARG A 29 6.07 -4.95 15.38
CA ARG A 29 5.75 -6.30 15.88
C ARG A 29 5.42 -7.28 14.76
N GLU A 30 4.82 -6.76 13.70
CA GLU A 30 4.35 -7.47 12.53
C GLU A 30 4.71 -6.66 11.27
N PRO A 31 4.69 -7.27 10.08
CA PRO A 31 4.76 -6.53 8.83
C PRO A 31 3.68 -5.45 8.79
N LEU A 32 4.05 -4.26 8.33
CA LEU A 32 3.10 -3.18 8.12
C LEU A 32 2.57 -3.25 6.70
N ASP A 33 1.30 -2.94 6.54
CA ASP A 33 0.60 -2.90 5.27
C ASP A 33 0.17 -1.44 5.02
N ARG A 34 0.68 -0.85 3.93
CA ARG A 34 0.48 0.56 3.61
C ARG A 34 -0.95 0.81 3.15
N GLU A 35 -1.52 -0.12 2.39
CA GLU A 35 -2.89 -0.13 1.90
C GLU A 35 -3.88 -0.11 3.06
N SER A 36 -3.56 -0.82 4.15
CA SER A 36 -4.32 -0.79 5.40
C SER A 36 -4.11 0.50 6.20
N LYS A 37 -2.85 0.91 6.43
CA LYS A 37 -2.53 2.14 7.20
C LYS A 37 -1.15 2.68 6.84
N SER A 38 -1.12 3.83 6.19
CA SER A 38 0.12 4.48 5.72
C SER A 38 0.85 5.33 6.77
N VAL A 39 0.17 5.76 7.84
CA VAL A 39 0.77 6.64 8.87
C VAL A 39 0.33 6.25 10.27
N TYR A 40 1.31 6.17 11.18
CA TYR A 40 1.10 6.00 12.61
C TYR A 40 1.61 7.24 13.35
N ALA A 41 0.72 7.91 14.08
CA ALA A 41 1.03 9.09 14.88
C ALA A 41 1.04 8.75 16.36
N MET A 42 2.13 9.08 17.04
CA MET A 42 2.35 8.74 18.44
C MET A 42 3.22 9.79 19.13
N TRP A 43 3.42 9.63 20.43
CA TRP A 43 4.36 10.39 21.22
C TRP A 43 5.47 9.45 21.69
N ALA A 44 6.72 9.90 21.62
CA ALA A 44 7.81 9.28 22.36
C ALA A 44 8.02 10.07 23.65
N GLU A 45 8.02 9.38 24.78
CA GLU A 45 8.18 9.97 26.11
C GLU A 45 9.40 9.37 26.80
N ALA A 46 10.14 10.23 27.50
CA ALA A 46 11.26 9.84 28.35
C ALA A 46 11.18 10.53 29.70
N THR A 47 11.44 9.78 30.77
CA THR A 47 11.40 10.26 32.16
C THR A 47 12.67 9.86 32.89
N ASP A 48 13.27 10.81 33.61
CA ASP A 48 14.44 10.54 34.46
C ASP A 48 14.05 9.94 35.82
N GLY A 49 15.02 9.29 36.48
CA GLY A 49 14.85 8.72 37.82
C GLY A 49 15.04 9.72 38.97
N GLY A 50 14.88 11.03 38.73
CA GLY A 50 15.07 12.06 39.74
C GLY A 50 13.94 12.11 40.79
N ASP A 51 14.14 12.90 41.85
CA ASP A 51 13.10 13.26 42.82
C ASP A 51 13.02 14.80 42.99
N PRO A 52 12.00 15.47 42.43
CA PRO A 52 10.92 14.89 41.62
C PRO A 52 11.40 14.51 40.21
N PRO A 53 10.78 13.49 39.57
CA PRO A 53 11.13 13.06 38.22
C PRO A 53 10.76 14.13 37.19
N ARG A 54 11.58 14.27 36.14
CA ARG A 54 11.31 15.15 35.00
C ARG A 54 11.15 14.31 33.74
N GLY A 55 10.11 14.64 32.96
CA GLY A 55 9.80 13.99 31.70
C GLY A 55 9.74 14.96 30.53
N ALA A 56 9.94 14.42 29.33
CA ALA A 56 9.73 15.14 28.08
C ALA A 56 9.02 14.22 27.08
N ARG A 57 8.15 14.81 26.25
CA ARG A 57 7.45 14.11 25.17
C ARG A 57 7.68 14.81 23.83
N VAL A 58 7.85 14.03 22.77
CA VAL A 58 8.03 14.53 21.40
C VAL A 58 7.11 13.79 20.43
N PRO A 59 6.58 14.46 19.38
CA PRO A 59 5.74 13.79 18.40
C PRO A 59 6.59 12.85 17.54
N LEU A 60 6.08 11.64 17.33
CA LEU A 60 6.70 10.62 16.47
C LEU A 60 5.69 10.23 15.38
N ARG A 61 6.13 10.30 14.12
CA ARG A 61 5.34 9.87 12.96
C ARG A 61 6.11 8.80 12.21
N VAL A 62 5.50 7.61 12.11
CA VAL A 62 6.01 6.52 11.28
C VAL A 62 5.22 6.51 9.98
N ILE A 63 5.94 6.62 8.86
CA ILE A 63 5.38 6.64 7.51
C ILE A 63 5.74 5.30 6.87
N VAL A 64 4.73 4.53 6.46
CA VAL A 64 4.92 3.26 5.76
C VAL A 64 5.12 3.56 4.29
N THR A 65 6.21 3.07 3.71
CA THR A 65 6.50 3.21 2.28
C THR A 65 5.81 2.12 1.49
N ASP A 66 5.32 2.48 0.32
CA ASP A 66 4.70 1.58 -0.64
C ASP A 66 5.66 0.52 -1.20
N ILE A 67 5.13 -0.68 -1.44
CA ILE A 67 5.78 -1.74 -2.21
C ILE A 67 4.80 -2.21 -3.29
N ASN A 68 5.32 -2.77 -4.38
CA ASN A 68 4.46 -3.31 -5.45
C ASN A 68 4.02 -4.73 -5.08
N ASP A 69 2.98 -4.84 -4.27
CA ASP A 69 2.42 -6.13 -3.82
C ASP A 69 0.95 -6.33 -4.19
N ASN A 70 0.30 -5.32 -4.78
CA ASN A 70 -1.00 -5.49 -5.41
C ASN A 70 -0.87 -5.69 -6.92
N SER A 71 -1.95 -6.13 -7.54
CA SER A 71 -2.01 -6.28 -9.00
C SER A 71 -3.27 -5.59 -9.51
N PRO A 72 -3.25 -5.01 -10.73
CA PRO A 72 -4.39 -4.28 -11.23
C PRO A 72 -5.63 -5.18 -11.34
N LEU A 73 -6.74 -4.72 -10.75
CA LEU A 73 -8.04 -5.36 -10.83
C LEU A 73 -8.92 -4.58 -11.79
N PHE A 74 -9.44 -5.26 -12.81
CA PHE A 74 -10.45 -4.66 -13.68
C PHE A 74 -11.72 -4.41 -12.87
N ALA A 75 -12.27 -3.20 -12.99
CA ALA A 75 -13.64 -2.96 -12.59
C ALA A 75 -14.53 -3.85 -13.45
N GLU A 76 -15.61 -4.39 -12.86
CA GLU A 76 -16.63 -5.06 -13.67
C GLU A 76 -17.06 -4.10 -14.77
N PRO A 77 -16.99 -4.52 -16.05
CA PRO A 77 -17.44 -3.67 -17.12
C PRO A 77 -18.94 -3.42 -16.95
N ASP A 78 -19.42 -2.25 -17.40
CA ASP A 78 -20.86 -2.00 -17.43
C ASP A 78 -21.58 -3.07 -18.28
N GLU A 79 -20.89 -3.65 -19.28
CA GLU A 79 -21.33 -4.80 -20.08
C GLU A 79 -20.17 -5.74 -20.44
N ASP A 80 -20.33 -7.04 -20.20
CA ASP A 80 -19.34 -8.08 -20.60
C ASP A 80 -19.24 -8.28 -22.12
N VAL A 81 -20.28 -7.87 -22.85
CA VAL A 81 -20.39 -8.02 -24.31
C VAL A 81 -20.83 -6.69 -24.91
N VAL A 82 -20.01 -6.15 -25.81
CA VAL A 82 -20.28 -4.87 -26.46
C VAL A 82 -20.54 -5.09 -27.95
N GLY A 83 -21.70 -4.66 -28.42
CA GLY A 83 -22.09 -4.71 -29.83
C GLY A 83 -21.73 -3.43 -30.57
N VAL A 84 -21.19 -3.55 -31.78
CA VAL A 84 -20.87 -2.42 -32.66
C VAL A 84 -21.57 -2.62 -34.00
N ARG A 85 -22.21 -1.56 -34.51
CA ARG A 85 -22.80 -1.59 -35.86
C ARG A 85 -21.70 -1.56 -36.91
N GLU A 86 -21.84 -2.37 -37.95
CA GLU A 86 -20.83 -2.48 -39.03
C GLU A 86 -20.53 -1.15 -39.75
N GLN A 87 -21.48 -0.21 -39.75
CA GLN A 87 -21.40 1.06 -40.47
C GLN A 87 -20.82 2.21 -39.62
N GLN A 88 -20.12 1.90 -38.52
CA GLN A 88 -19.47 2.93 -37.70
C GLN A 88 -18.17 3.44 -38.35
N PRO A 89 -17.90 4.75 -38.35
CA PRO A 89 -16.68 5.30 -38.92
C PRO A 89 -15.42 4.93 -38.09
N PRO A 90 -14.23 4.94 -38.71
CA PRO A 90 -12.97 4.76 -37.97
C PRO A 90 -12.82 5.79 -36.84
N GLY A 91 -12.31 5.33 -35.69
CA GLY A 91 -12.16 6.17 -34.49
C GLY A 91 -13.38 6.20 -33.57
N THR A 92 -14.45 5.45 -33.89
CA THR A 92 -15.58 5.26 -32.98
C THR A 92 -15.14 4.54 -31.71
N GLU A 93 -15.41 5.14 -30.54
CA GLU A 93 -15.21 4.49 -29.23
C GLU A 93 -16.20 3.32 -29.10
N VAL A 94 -15.68 2.11 -28.91
CA VAL A 94 -16.51 0.90 -28.74
C VAL A 94 -16.88 0.71 -27.28
N THR A 95 -15.87 0.71 -26.41
CA THR A 95 -16.02 0.55 -24.97
C THR A 95 -14.81 1.13 -24.25
N ARG A 96 -14.94 1.27 -22.94
CA ARG A 96 -13.88 1.70 -22.05
C ARG A 96 -13.77 0.73 -20.88
N VAL A 97 -12.67 0.02 -20.80
CA VAL A 97 -12.32 -0.78 -19.63
C VAL A 97 -11.52 0.06 -18.65
N ARG A 98 -11.67 -0.22 -17.36
CA ARG A 98 -10.90 0.41 -16.29
C ARG A 98 -10.38 -0.66 -15.35
N ALA A 99 -9.14 -0.51 -14.93
CA ALA A 99 -8.55 -1.26 -13.84
C ALA A 99 -8.02 -0.28 -12.78
N ALA A 100 -7.97 -0.75 -11.55
CA ALA A 100 -7.40 -0.04 -10.41
C ALA A 100 -6.40 -0.94 -9.71
N ASP A 101 -5.31 -0.33 -9.24
CA ASP A 101 -4.31 -0.96 -8.40
C ASP A 101 -4.26 -0.18 -7.07
N ALA A 102 -4.13 -0.90 -5.95
CA ALA A 102 -4.20 -0.31 -4.62
C ALA A 102 -2.89 0.37 -4.19
N ASP A 103 -1.79 0.03 -4.86
CA ASP A 103 -0.45 0.58 -4.60
C ASP A 103 -0.36 2.10 -4.86
N GLU A 104 0.78 2.72 -4.57
CA GLU A 104 0.99 4.15 -4.76
C GLU A 104 1.89 4.50 -5.97
N GLY A 105 1.54 5.59 -6.66
CA GLY A 105 2.37 6.20 -7.68
C GLY A 105 2.68 5.27 -8.85
N ASN A 106 3.97 4.99 -9.07
CA ASN A 106 4.42 4.15 -10.17
C ASN A 106 4.05 2.67 -10.00
N ASN A 107 3.87 2.20 -8.75
CA ASN A 107 3.48 0.81 -8.50
C ASN A 107 2.05 0.55 -8.94
N ALA A 108 1.17 1.57 -8.90
CA ALA A 108 -0.18 1.54 -9.44
C ALA A 108 -0.32 2.04 -10.89
N SER A 109 0.77 2.17 -11.65
CA SER A 109 0.72 2.64 -13.04
C SER A 109 0.28 1.53 -14.00
N ILE A 110 -0.90 1.68 -14.60
CA ILE A 110 -1.52 0.64 -15.44
C ILE A 110 -1.32 0.91 -16.93
N THR A 111 -0.95 -0.14 -17.68
CA THR A 111 -0.91 -0.13 -19.15
C THR A 111 -1.84 -1.20 -19.71
N TYR A 112 -2.66 -0.83 -20.70
CA TYR A 112 -3.63 -1.73 -21.34
C TYR A 112 -3.11 -2.23 -22.69
N SER A 113 -3.41 -3.48 -23.01
CA SER A 113 -3.14 -4.07 -24.31
C SER A 113 -4.22 -5.07 -24.70
N ILE A 114 -4.61 -5.08 -25.97
CA ILE A 114 -5.52 -6.09 -26.52
C ILE A 114 -4.67 -7.25 -27.07
N LEU A 115 -4.90 -8.46 -26.59
CA LEU A 115 -4.28 -9.66 -27.12
C LEU A 115 -5.02 -10.09 -28.40
N LYS A 116 -4.29 -10.56 -29.42
CA LYS A 116 -4.91 -11.08 -30.65
C LYS A 116 -5.82 -12.27 -30.35
N GLU A 117 -6.91 -12.37 -31.11
CA GLU A 117 -7.95 -13.39 -30.96
C GLU A 117 -7.36 -14.82 -30.93
N ASN A 118 -7.90 -15.64 -30.03
CA ASN A 118 -7.54 -17.03 -29.71
C ASN A 118 -6.26 -17.27 -28.88
N ALA A 119 -5.58 -16.22 -28.40
CA ALA A 119 -4.57 -16.41 -27.36
C ALA A 119 -5.27 -16.63 -26.01
N SER A 120 -5.29 -17.87 -25.51
CA SER A 120 -5.63 -18.10 -24.11
C SER A 120 -4.70 -17.26 -23.23
N ILE A 121 -5.22 -16.69 -22.13
CA ILE A 121 -4.38 -16.02 -21.11
C ILE A 121 -3.21 -16.92 -20.68
N LYS A 122 -3.42 -18.24 -20.68
CA LYS A 122 -2.40 -19.26 -20.40
C LYS A 122 -1.28 -19.30 -21.46
N ASP A 123 -1.61 -19.08 -22.73
CA ASP A 123 -0.65 -19.11 -23.84
C ASP A 123 0.18 -17.83 -23.87
N TYR A 124 -0.43 -16.67 -23.57
CA TYR A 124 0.29 -15.42 -23.41
C TYR A 124 1.28 -15.48 -22.24
N ALA A 125 0.85 -15.94 -21.07
CA ALA A 125 1.71 -16.07 -19.89
C ALA A 125 2.92 -16.98 -20.14
N ARG A 126 2.72 -18.13 -20.80
CA ARG A 126 3.81 -19.04 -21.18
C ARG A 126 4.79 -18.44 -22.19
N SER A 127 4.30 -17.60 -23.11
CA SER A 127 5.15 -16.94 -24.11
C SER A 127 6.14 -15.95 -23.51
N LYS A 128 5.78 -15.29 -22.40
CA LYS A 128 6.64 -14.32 -21.70
C LYS A 128 7.68 -14.97 -20.78
N ILE A 129 7.40 -16.14 -20.23
CA ILE A 129 8.32 -16.86 -19.33
C ILE A 129 9.48 -17.52 -20.12
N LYS A 130 9.27 -17.91 -21.38
CA LYS A 130 10.30 -18.56 -22.22
C LYS A 130 11.38 -17.61 -22.76
N ASN A 131 11.24 -16.30 -22.59
CA ASN A 131 12.20 -15.31 -23.09
C ASN A 131 13.01 -14.65 -21.96
N ARG A 132 13.28 -15.37 -20.86
CA ARG A 132 14.24 -14.98 -19.82
C ARG A 132 15.36 -16.00 -19.72
#